data_AF-A0A3M5DQ12-F1
#
_entry.id   AF-A0A3M5DQ12-F1
#
_cell.length_a   1.000
_cell.length_b   1.000
_cell.length_c   1.000
_cell.angle_alpha   90.00
_cell.angle_beta   90.00
_cell.angle_gamma   90.00
#
_symmetry.space_group_name_H-M   'P 1'
#
loop_
_entity.id
_entity.type
_entity.pdbx_description
1 polymer ?
#
loop_
_entity_poly.entity_id
_entity_poly.type
_entity_poly.pdbx_seq_one_letter_code
_entity_poly.pdbx_strand_id
1 'polypeptide(L)' 'GLAILPHFMGSRDPLLVPVLPEESIQREYWMSTRRELHRSVRLRVVWDFLLELCQREREVLLGPSATPPP' A
#
# COMPACT_ATOMS: atom_id res chain seq x y z
N GLY A 1 -10.24 21.48 3.49
CA GLY A 1 -9.06 21.18 4.33
C GLY A 1 -8.02 20.46 3.49
N LEU A 2 -6.82 20.23 4.03
CA LEU A 2 -5.74 19.46 3.37
C LEU A 2 -5.42 18.21 4.20
N ALA A 3 -5.09 17.12 3.53
CA ALA A 3 -4.68 15.87 4.18
C ALA A 3 -3.65 15.14 3.31
N ILE A 4 -2.78 14.36 3.95
CA ILE A 4 -1.91 13.39 3.28
C ILE A 4 -2.63 12.06 3.32
N LEU A 5 -2.85 11.46 2.15
CA LEU A 5 -3.57 10.20 2.01
C LEU A 5 -2.72 9.19 1.22
N PRO A 6 -2.81 7.89 1.53
CA PRO A 6 -2.28 6.86 0.65
C PRO A 6 -2.90 6.96 -0.74
N HIS A 7 -2.12 6.69 -1.78
CA HIS A 7 -2.56 6.82 -3.18
C HIS A 7 -3.88 6.07 -3.44
N PHE A 8 -3.95 4.80 -3.07
CA PHE A 8 -5.12 3.94 -3.27
C PHE A 8 -6.41 4.44 -2.62
N MET A 9 -6.31 5.32 -1.61
CA MET A 9 -7.45 5.94 -0.93
C MET A 9 -7.86 7.22 -1.63
N GLY A 10 -6.90 8.09 -1.94
CA GLY A 10 -7.16 9.39 -2.56
C GLY A 10 -7.59 9.30 -4.03
N SER A 11 -7.01 8.38 -4.81
CA SER A 11 -7.27 8.27 -6.25
C SER A 11 -8.66 7.77 -6.61
N ARG A 12 -9.41 7.24 -5.64
CA ARG A 12 -10.76 6.69 -5.84
C ARG A 12 -11.88 7.66 -5.50
N ASP A 13 -11.57 8.80 -4.88
CA ASP A 13 -12.56 9.79 -4.50
C ASP A 13 -12.57 10.95 -5.52
N PRO A 14 -13.64 11.10 -6.32
CA PRO A 14 -13.72 12.15 -7.35
C PRO A 14 -13.81 13.57 -6.76
N LEU A 15 -14.05 13.71 -5.45
CA LEU A 15 -14.11 15.02 -4.78
C LEU A 15 -12.73 15.49 -4.31
N LEU A 16 -11.70 14.64 -4.40
CA LEU A 16 -10.33 14.98 -4.03
C LEU A 16 -9.52 15.44 -5.25
N VAL A 17 -8.66 16.44 -5.03
CA VAL A 17 -7.73 16.96 -6.03
C VAL A 17 -6.31 16.93 -5.45
N PRO A 18 -5.32 16.36 -6.18
CA PRO A 18 -3.93 16.41 -5.75
C PRO A 18 -3.40 17.84 -5.80
N VAL A 19 -2.78 18.30 -4.70
CA VAL A 19 -2.27 19.68 -4.57
C VAL A 19 -0.78 19.79 -4.94
N LEU A 20 -0.02 18.70 -4.80
CA LEU A 20 1.41 18.59 -5.15
C LEU A 20 1.66 17.27 -5.87
N PRO A 21 1.25 17.14 -7.14
CA PRO A 21 1.30 15.87 -7.87
C PRO A 21 2.71 15.34 -8.14
N GLU A 22 3.73 16.20 -8.08
CA GLU A 22 5.15 15.84 -8.26
C GLU A 22 5.78 15.25 -6.98
N GLU A 23 5.20 15.55 -5.81
CA GLU A 23 5.70 15.12 -4.52
C GLU A 23 5.06 13.81 -4.08
N SER A 24 5.87 12.84 -3.67
CA SER A 24 5.37 11.55 -3.18
C SER A 24 6.09 11.10 -1.92
N ILE A 25 5.34 10.46 -1.03
CA ILE A 25 5.89 9.88 0.19
C ILE A 25 5.66 8.38 0.15
N GLN A 26 6.74 7.61 0.11
CA GLN A 26 6.65 6.16 0.22
C GLN A 26 6.50 5.73 1.68
N ARG A 27 5.56 4.82 1.92
CA ARG A 27 5.29 4.22 3.23
C ARG A 27 5.48 2.71 3.14
N GLU A 28 6.09 2.17 4.17
CA GLU A 28 6.24 0.72 4.34
C GLU A 28 5.12 0.20 5.24
N TYR A 29 4.44 -0.85 4.76
CA TYR A 29 3.44 -1.57 5.53
C TYR A 29 4.04 -2.88 6.03
N TRP A 30 3.93 -3.10 7.33
CA TRP A 30 4.50 -4.25 8.00
C TRP A 30 3.39 -5.16 8.53
N MET A 31 3.53 -6.46 8.29
CA MET A 31 2.71 -7.49 8.94
C MET A 31 3.51 -8.11 10.09
N SER A 32 2.86 -8.37 11.21
CA SER A 32 3.48 -9.00 12.37
C SER A 32 2.52 -9.96 13.06
N THR A 33 3.06 -11.01 13.65
CA THR A 33 2.34 -12.05 14.39
C THR A 33 3.21 -12.54 15.54
N ARG A 34 2.58 -13.16 16.55
CA ARG A 34 3.32 -13.80 17.64
C ARG A 34 4.09 -15.01 17.15
N ARG A 35 5.24 -15.27 17.77
CA ARG A 35 6.20 -16.29 17.32
C ARG A 35 5.58 -17.69 17.25
N GLU A 36 4.74 -18.02 18.22
CA GLU A 36 4.11 -19.34 18.38
C GLU A 36 3.14 -19.64 17.23
N LEU A 37 2.54 -18.60 16.66
CA LEU A 37 1.58 -18.71 15.57
C LEU A 37 2.24 -18.98 14.21
N HIS A 38 3.55 -18.73 14.03
CA HIS A 38 4.24 -19.05 12.77
C HIS A 38 4.22 -20.54 12.41
N ARG A 39 3.96 -21.41 13.40
CA ARG A 39 3.79 -22.85 13.17
C ARG A 39 2.38 -23.25 12.71
N SER A 40 1.42 -22.33 12.80
CA SER A 40 0.02 -22.55 12.39
C SER A 40 -0.09 -22.59 10.87
N VAL A 41 -0.65 -23.68 10.33
CA VAL A 41 -0.96 -23.79 8.90
C VAL A 41 -1.93 -22.70 8.47
N ARG A 42 -2.97 -22.43 9.26
CA ARG A 42 -3.96 -21.38 8.94
C ARG A 42 -3.33 -20.00 8.84
N LEU A 43 -2.37 -19.68 9.73
CA LEU A 43 -1.68 -18.39 9.66
C LEU A 43 -0.87 -18.29 8.37
N ARG A 44 -0.09 -19.32 8.03
CA ARG A 44 0.72 -19.33 6.81
C ARG A 44 -0.12 -19.11 5.55
N VAL A 45 -1.26 -19.80 5.43
CA VAL A 45 -2.17 -19.63 4.28
C VAL A 45 -2.63 -18.17 4.12
N VAL A 46 -3.07 -17.53 5.21
CA VAL A 46 -3.50 -16.12 5.16
C VAL A 46 -2.32 -15.19 4.90
N TRP A 47 -1.18 -15.46 5.52
CA TRP A 47 0.04 -14.67 5.36
C TRP A 47 0.52 -14.66 3.91
N ASP A 48 0.64 -15.84 3.31
CA ASP A 48 1.09 -16.02 1.92
C ASP A 48 0.08 -15.37 0.97
N PHE A 49 -1.22 -15.58 1.18
CA PHE A 49 -2.27 -14.91 0.42
C PHE A 49 -2.17 -13.38 0.45
N LEU A 50 -1.94 -12.79 1.63
CA LEU A 50 -1.82 -11.33 1.77
C LEU A 50 -0.56 -10.82 1.06
N LEU A 51 0.57 -11.53 1.16
CA LEU A 51 1.79 -11.17 0.45
C LEU A 51 1.61 -11.22 -1.06
N GLU A 52 1.02 -12.30 -1.58
CA GLU A 52 0.72 -12.46 -3.00
C GLU A 52 -0.26 -11.39 -3.50
N LEU A 53 -1.30 -11.09 -2.72
CA LEU A 53 -2.25 -10.03 -3.04
C LEU A 53 -1.55 -8.67 -3.10
N CYS A 54 -0.73 -8.32 -2.11
CA CYS A 54 0.02 -7.06 -2.11
C CYS A 54 1.00 -6.96 -3.28
N GLN A 55 1.61 -8.07 -3.69
CA GLN A 55 2.47 -8.11 -4.88
C GLN A 55 1.68 -7.89 -6.17
N ARG A 56 0.53 -8.56 -6.31
CA ARG A 56 -0.36 -8.40 -7.48
C ARG A 56 -0.93 -7.00 -7.59
N GLU A 57 -1.36 -6.42 -6.47
CA GLU A 57 -2.01 -5.10 -6.43
C GLU A 57 -0.99 -3.95 -6.22
N ARG A 58 0.29 -4.19 -6.50
CA ARG A 58 1.37 -3.21 -6.23
C ARG A 58 1.13 -1.86 -6.92
N GLU A 59 0.61 -1.88 -8.13
CA GLU A 59 0.27 -0.67 -8.89
C GLU A 59 -0.86 0.13 -8.23
N VAL A 60 -1.87 -0.56 -7.68
CA VAL A 60 -2.96 0.09 -6.93
C VAL A 60 -2.42 0.72 -5.64
N LEU A 61 -1.56 -0.01 -4.93
CA LEU A 61 -1.02 0.40 -3.63
C LEU A 61 -0.05 1.58 -3.73
N LEU A 62 0.85 1.56 -4.71
CA LEU A 62 1.88 2.59 -4.90
C LEU A 62 1.42 3.73 -5.80
N GLY A 63 0.43 3.50 -6.67
CA GLY A 63 0.11 4.40 -7.76
C GLY A 63 1.17 4.39 -8.86
N PRO A 64 0.98 5.20 -9.92
CA PRO A 64 2.03 5.41 -10.91
C PRO A 64 3.27 5.96 -10.19
N SER A 65 4.41 5.31 -10.37
CA SER A 65 5.68 5.81 -9.87
C SER A 65 5.87 7.23 -10.39
N ALA A 66 5.91 8.22 -9.48
CA ALA A 66 6.37 9.55 -9.80
C ALA A 66 7.72 9.39 -10.51
N THR A 67 7.73 9.67 -11.81
CA THR A 67 8.94 9.60 -12.62
C THR A 67 9.91 10.63 -12.02
N PRO A 68 11.13 10.27 -11.62
CA PRO A 68 12.06 11.28 -11.14
C PRO A 68 12.36 12.24 -12.30
N PRO A 69 12.39 13.56 -12.07
CA PRO A 69 12.83 14.49 -13.10
C PRO A 69 14.30 14.18 -13.47
N PRO A 70 14.71 14.47 -14.73
CA PRO A 70 16.05 14.18 -15.23
C PRO A 70 17.18 14.86 -14.44
#